data_AF-U6DR37-F1
#
_entry.id   AF-U6DR37-F1
#
_cell.length_a   1.000
_cell.length_b   1.000
_cell.length_c   1.000
_cell.angle_alpha   90.00
_cell.angle_beta   90.00
_cell.angle_gamma   90.00
#
_symmetry.space_group_name_H-M   'P 1'
#
loop_
_entity.id
_entity.type
_entity.pdbx_description
1 polymer ?
#
loop_
_entity_poly.entity_id
_entity_poly.type
_entity_poly.pdbx_seq_one_letter_code
_entity_poly.pdbx_strand_id
1 'polypeptide(L)'
;CIKEGKQESEFLPSAGGTFNISISGDIDGLITQALLTGNFESAVDLCLHDNRMADAIILAIAGGQELLAQTQKKYFAKSRSKITRLITAVVMKNWKEIVESCDLKNWREALAAVLTYAKPDEFSTLCDLLGTRLESEGDSLLQTQACLCYICAGNVEKLVACWTKAQDGSSPLSLQDLIEKVVILRKAVQLTQAMDTNTVGVLLAEKMSQYANLLAAQGSIAAALAFLPENTNQPNIAQLRDRLCKAQGQPIPGQESSKTPYDRQQLPKGRPGPVAGPPQMPR
;
A
#
# COMPACT_ATOMS: atom_id res chain seq x y z
N CYS A 1 -39.87 18.22 -26.79
CA CYS A 1 -39.44 18.26 -28.21
C CYS A 1 -37.99 18.71 -28.29
N ILE A 2 -37.04 17.79 -28.24
CA ILE A 2 -35.64 18.04 -28.56
C ILE A 2 -35.26 16.95 -29.56
N LYS A 3 -35.17 17.35 -30.83
CA LYS A 3 -34.66 16.52 -31.91
C LYS A 3 -33.14 16.52 -31.81
N GLU A 4 -32.54 15.38 -31.48
CA GLU A 4 -31.15 15.09 -31.85
C GLU A 4 -31.13 13.77 -32.62
N GLY A 5 -31.57 13.85 -33.87
CA GLY A 5 -31.21 12.86 -34.88
C GLY A 5 -29.78 13.15 -35.31
N LYS A 6 -28.83 12.46 -34.69
CA LYS A 6 -27.40 12.55 -35.00
C LYS A 6 -27.21 12.01 -36.42
N GLN A 7 -26.91 12.91 -37.34
CA GLN A 7 -26.55 12.62 -38.72
C GLN A 7 -25.17 11.96 -38.70
N GLU A 8 -25.14 10.62 -38.80
CA GLU A 8 -23.93 9.89 -39.15
C GLU A 8 -23.53 10.34 -40.56
N SER A 9 -22.54 11.24 -40.61
CA SER A 9 -21.92 11.63 -41.87
C SER A 9 -21.02 10.48 -42.29
N GLU A 10 -21.51 9.67 -43.23
CA GLU A 10 -20.72 8.73 -44.02
C GLU A 10 -19.55 9.50 -44.66
N PHE A 11 -18.35 9.36 -44.09
CA PHE A 11 -17.08 9.69 -44.75
C PHE A 11 -16.81 8.66 -45.84
N LEU A 12 -17.66 8.60 -46.87
CA LEU A 12 -17.35 7.88 -48.10
C LEU A 12 -16.56 8.84 -48.99
N PRO A 13 -15.31 8.52 -49.39
CA PRO A 13 -14.60 9.33 -50.35
C PRO A 13 -15.40 9.39 -51.66
N SER A 14 -15.47 10.58 -52.26
CA SER A 14 -16.24 10.85 -53.47
C SER A 14 -15.89 9.84 -54.57
N ALA A 15 -16.83 8.96 -54.89
CA ALA A 15 -16.68 7.91 -55.90
C ALA A 15 -16.66 8.54 -57.30
N GLY A 16 -15.49 8.96 -57.76
CA GLY A 16 -15.31 9.66 -59.03
C GLY A 16 -14.09 9.24 -59.85
N GLY A 17 -13.45 8.11 -59.53
CA GLY A 17 -12.33 7.58 -60.31
C GLY A 17 -12.29 6.05 -60.28
N THR A 18 -12.00 5.44 -61.42
CA THR A 18 -11.72 4.00 -61.51
C THR A 18 -10.43 3.69 -60.75
N PHE A 19 -10.52 2.89 -59.68
CA PHE A 19 -9.34 2.42 -58.94
C PHE A 19 -8.76 1.16 -59.63
N ASN A 20 -7.45 1.16 -59.90
CA ASN A 20 -6.76 0.01 -60.49
C ASN A 20 -6.20 -0.89 -59.38
N ILE A 21 -6.65 -2.14 -59.35
CA ILE A 21 -6.14 -3.18 -58.45
C ILE A 21 -4.94 -3.84 -59.13
N SER A 22 -3.76 -3.22 -58.99
CA SER A 22 -2.51 -3.74 -59.56
C SER A 22 -1.88 -4.78 -58.62
N ILE A 23 -1.48 -5.92 -59.18
CA ILE A 23 -0.81 -7.03 -58.47
C ILE A 23 0.68 -7.09 -58.86
N SER A 24 1.32 -5.93 -59.01
CA SER A 24 2.74 -5.84 -59.36
C SER A 24 3.64 -6.44 -58.25
N GLY A 25 4.88 -6.76 -58.59
CA GLY A 25 5.85 -7.34 -57.64
C GLY A 25 6.42 -6.34 -56.62
N ASP A 26 5.84 -5.16 -56.52
CA ASP A 26 6.16 -4.13 -55.53
C ASP A 26 5.39 -4.37 -54.22
N ILE A 27 5.76 -3.62 -53.18
CA ILE A 27 5.19 -3.81 -51.83
C ILE A 27 3.67 -3.57 -51.84
N ASP A 28 3.19 -2.59 -52.60
CA ASP A 28 1.76 -2.30 -52.74
C ASP A 28 0.98 -3.41 -53.48
N GLY A 29 1.58 -4.03 -54.51
CA GLY A 29 0.97 -5.17 -55.18
C GLY A 29 0.93 -6.43 -54.30
N LEU A 30 1.96 -6.66 -53.47
CA LEU A 30 1.97 -7.74 -52.47
C LEU A 30 0.94 -7.52 -51.36
N ILE A 31 0.79 -6.28 -50.87
CA ILE A 31 -0.28 -5.93 -49.92
C ILE A 31 -1.65 -6.16 -50.56
N THR A 32 -1.85 -5.72 -51.80
CA THR A 32 -3.10 -5.92 -52.55
C THR A 32 -3.42 -7.40 -52.71
N GLN A 33 -2.43 -8.23 -53.05
CA GLN A 33 -2.58 -9.69 -53.13
C GLN A 33 -2.96 -10.31 -51.78
N ALA A 34 -2.31 -9.89 -50.69
CA ALA A 34 -2.63 -10.36 -49.34
C ALA A 34 -4.07 -10.00 -48.93
N LEU A 35 -4.54 -8.80 -49.29
CA LEU A 35 -5.92 -8.37 -49.05
C LEU A 35 -6.93 -9.17 -49.88
N LEU A 36 -6.65 -9.39 -51.18
CA LEU A 36 -7.53 -10.18 -52.06
C LEU A 36 -7.64 -11.65 -51.62
N THR A 37 -6.61 -12.19 -50.99
CA THR A 37 -6.58 -13.56 -50.45
C THR A 37 -7.11 -13.66 -49.02
N GLY A 38 -7.49 -12.54 -48.40
CA GLY A 38 -7.98 -12.49 -47.02
C GLY A 38 -6.91 -12.72 -45.95
N ASN A 39 -5.62 -12.67 -46.32
CA ASN A 39 -4.50 -12.88 -45.41
C ASN A 39 -4.09 -11.54 -44.75
N PHE A 40 -4.86 -11.14 -43.73
CA PHE A 40 -4.61 -9.90 -42.99
C PHE A 40 -3.27 -9.90 -42.25
N GLU A 41 -2.78 -11.05 -41.78
CA GLU A 41 -1.50 -11.13 -41.06
C GLU A 41 -0.33 -10.70 -41.95
N SER A 42 -0.28 -11.23 -43.18
CA SER A 42 0.76 -10.88 -44.14
C SER A 42 0.65 -9.43 -44.62
N ALA A 43 -0.59 -8.95 -44.83
CA ALA A 43 -0.83 -7.56 -45.22
C ALA A 43 -0.32 -6.57 -44.15
N VAL A 44 -0.62 -6.85 -42.88
CA VAL A 44 -0.17 -6.03 -41.74
C VAL A 44 1.35 -6.02 -41.63
N ASP A 45 2.00 -7.17 -41.77
CA ASP A 45 3.46 -7.24 -41.67
C ASP A 45 4.15 -6.47 -42.80
N LEU A 46 3.65 -6.56 -44.03
CA LEU A 46 4.12 -5.76 -45.15
C LEU A 46 3.95 -4.26 -44.89
N CYS A 47 2.79 -3.82 -44.39
CA CYS A 47 2.56 -2.42 -44.01
C CYS A 47 3.50 -1.94 -42.88
N LEU A 48 3.79 -2.78 -41.88
CA LEU A 48 4.74 -2.46 -40.81
C LEU A 48 6.17 -2.34 -41.33
N HIS A 49 6.56 -3.18 -42.30
CA HIS A 49 7.87 -3.13 -42.96
C HIS A 49 8.04 -1.82 -43.75
N ASP A 50 7.01 -1.41 -44.50
CA ASP A 50 6.99 -0.18 -45.31
C ASP A 50 6.74 1.12 -44.52
N ASN A 51 6.73 1.04 -43.18
CA ASN A 51 6.48 2.19 -42.29
C ASN A 51 5.07 2.82 -42.45
N ARG A 52 4.14 2.12 -43.08
CA ARG A 52 2.70 2.47 -43.20
C ARG A 52 1.94 2.04 -41.94
N MET A 53 2.28 2.66 -40.81
CA MET A 53 1.82 2.21 -39.49
C MET A 53 0.30 2.42 -39.27
N ALA A 54 -0.27 3.48 -39.83
CA ALA A 54 -1.72 3.72 -39.74
C ALA A 54 -2.52 2.61 -40.46
N ASP A 55 -2.10 2.28 -41.68
CA ASP A 55 -2.74 1.24 -42.49
C ASP A 55 -2.61 -0.14 -41.83
N ALA A 56 -1.45 -0.45 -41.27
CA ALA A 56 -1.23 -1.67 -40.50
C ALA A 56 -2.21 -1.80 -39.32
N ILE A 57 -2.41 -0.72 -38.55
CA ILE A 57 -3.34 -0.74 -37.40
C ILE A 57 -4.79 -0.89 -37.88
N ILE A 58 -5.21 -0.19 -38.94
CA ILE A 58 -6.56 -0.27 -39.50
C ILE A 58 -6.85 -1.70 -40.01
N LEU A 59 -5.90 -2.30 -40.74
CA LEU A 59 -6.03 -3.68 -41.22
C LEU A 59 -6.06 -4.69 -40.06
N ALA A 60 -5.28 -4.47 -39.00
CA ALA A 60 -5.28 -5.34 -37.85
C ALA A 60 -6.61 -5.31 -37.07
N ILE A 61 -7.32 -4.16 -37.05
CA ILE A 61 -8.69 -4.08 -36.49
C ILE A 61 -9.64 -4.98 -37.29
N ALA A 62 -9.53 -4.99 -38.63
CA ALA A 62 -10.35 -5.85 -39.49
C ALA A 62 -10.00 -7.35 -39.34
N GLY A 63 -8.73 -7.68 -39.08
CA GLY A 63 -8.26 -9.05 -38.87
C GLY A 63 -8.51 -9.63 -37.46
N GLY A 64 -9.09 -8.84 -36.54
CA GLY A 64 -9.51 -9.29 -35.21
C GLY A 64 -8.57 -8.89 -34.07
N GLN A 65 -9.04 -9.10 -32.83
CA GLN A 65 -8.40 -8.57 -31.62
C GLN A 65 -7.00 -9.16 -31.36
N GLU A 66 -6.77 -10.41 -31.73
CA GLU A 66 -5.47 -11.07 -31.58
C GLU A 66 -4.41 -10.45 -32.50
N LEU A 67 -4.75 -10.26 -33.79
CA LEU A 67 -3.86 -9.62 -34.76
C LEU A 67 -3.60 -8.16 -34.36
N LEU A 68 -4.61 -7.44 -33.89
CA LEU A 68 -4.45 -6.08 -33.37
C LEU A 68 -3.45 -6.00 -32.22
N ALA A 69 -3.56 -6.90 -31.24
CA ALA A 69 -2.64 -6.94 -30.10
C ALA A 69 -1.18 -7.21 -30.53
N GLN A 70 -0.97 -8.15 -31.46
CA GLN A 70 0.35 -8.44 -32.01
C GLN A 70 0.92 -7.24 -32.79
N THR A 71 0.09 -6.59 -33.60
CA THR A 71 0.45 -5.41 -34.41
C THR A 71 0.84 -4.23 -33.54
N GLN A 72 0.06 -3.94 -32.49
CA GLN A 72 0.37 -2.90 -31.50
C GLN A 72 1.72 -3.18 -30.83
N LYS A 73 1.99 -4.43 -30.45
CA LYS A 73 3.29 -4.82 -29.86
C LYS A 73 4.45 -4.58 -30.83
N LYS A 74 4.31 -4.95 -32.11
CA LYS A 74 5.33 -4.68 -33.15
C LYS A 74 5.52 -3.17 -33.38
N TYR A 75 4.43 -2.39 -33.39
CA TYR A 75 4.47 -0.93 -33.49
C TYR A 75 5.25 -0.29 -32.33
N PHE A 76 4.92 -0.64 -31.09
CA PHE A 76 5.58 -0.10 -29.90
C PHE A 76 7.05 -0.53 -29.79
N ALA A 77 7.42 -1.72 -30.29
CA ALA A 77 8.82 -2.14 -30.35
C ALA A 77 9.66 -1.29 -31.32
N LYS A 78 9.03 -0.80 -32.41
CA LYS A 78 9.67 0.01 -33.45
C LYS A 78 9.73 1.50 -33.09
N SER A 79 8.71 2.02 -32.39
CA SER A 79 8.63 3.43 -31.98
C SER A 79 9.20 3.66 -30.58
N ARG A 80 10.34 4.37 -30.47
CA ARG A 80 11.09 4.55 -29.22
C ARG A 80 11.03 5.98 -28.66
N SER A 81 9.85 6.52 -28.40
CA SER A 81 9.69 7.84 -27.76
C SER A 81 9.22 7.74 -26.30
N LYS A 82 9.50 8.76 -25.47
CA LYS A 82 9.00 8.83 -24.08
C LYS A 82 7.46 8.75 -24.02
N ILE A 83 6.80 9.44 -24.95
CA ILE A 83 5.33 9.43 -25.08
C ILE A 83 4.86 8.05 -25.52
N THR A 84 5.54 7.41 -26.49
CA THR A 84 5.20 6.06 -26.94
C THR A 84 5.26 5.06 -25.79
N ARG A 85 6.24 5.17 -24.87
CA ARG A 85 6.32 4.30 -23.68
C ARG A 85 5.11 4.44 -22.76
N LEU A 86 4.67 5.68 -22.50
CA LEU A 86 3.45 5.93 -21.71
C LEU A 86 2.20 5.39 -22.41
N ILE A 87 2.07 5.63 -23.72
CA ILE A 87 0.95 5.09 -24.52
C ILE A 87 0.99 3.55 -24.49
N THR A 88 2.17 2.95 -24.61
CA THR A 88 2.35 1.49 -24.53
C THR A 88 1.85 0.96 -23.20
N ALA A 89 2.21 1.60 -22.09
CA ALA A 89 1.75 1.18 -20.77
C ALA A 89 0.23 1.30 -20.60
N VAL A 90 -0.37 2.37 -21.10
CA VAL A 90 -1.84 2.56 -21.10
C VAL A 90 -2.53 1.47 -21.93
N VAL A 91 -2.06 1.23 -23.15
CA VAL A 91 -2.68 0.29 -24.11
C VAL A 91 -2.47 -1.16 -23.67
N MET A 92 -1.25 -1.52 -23.29
CA MET A 92 -0.88 -2.87 -22.85
C MET A 92 -1.28 -3.15 -21.39
N LYS A 93 -1.78 -2.14 -20.67
CA LYS A 93 -2.12 -2.19 -19.23
C LYS A 93 -0.94 -2.68 -18.37
N ASN A 94 0.30 -2.41 -18.80
CA ASN A 94 1.51 -2.84 -18.11
C ASN A 94 2.13 -1.70 -17.30
N TRP A 95 1.50 -1.38 -16.16
CA TRP A 95 1.97 -0.32 -15.27
C TRP A 95 3.22 -0.69 -14.49
N LYS A 96 3.50 -1.99 -14.35
CA LYS A 96 4.69 -2.49 -13.68
C LYS A 96 5.96 -1.99 -14.34
N GLU A 97 6.04 -2.06 -15.68
CA GLU A 97 7.21 -1.58 -16.42
C GLU A 97 7.47 -0.09 -16.18
N ILE A 98 6.41 0.73 -16.10
CA ILE A 98 6.54 2.17 -15.84
C ILE A 98 7.09 2.42 -14.45
N VAL A 99 6.56 1.75 -13.42
CA VAL A 99 7.05 1.88 -12.04
C VAL A 99 8.51 1.42 -11.92
N GLU A 100 8.91 0.36 -12.62
CA GLU A 100 10.28 -0.18 -12.59
C GLU A 100 11.29 0.68 -13.35
N SER A 101 10.86 1.50 -14.30
CA SER A 101 11.77 2.18 -15.24
C SER A 101 11.62 3.70 -15.27
N CYS A 102 10.66 4.27 -14.52
CA CYS A 102 10.53 5.72 -14.40
C CYS A 102 11.73 6.34 -13.69
N ASP A 103 12.06 7.57 -14.07
CA ASP A 103 12.96 8.42 -13.31
C ASP A 103 12.27 8.76 -11.98
N LEU A 104 12.98 8.54 -10.87
CA LEU A 104 12.45 8.81 -9.53
C LEU A 104 12.22 10.29 -9.29
N LYS A 105 12.74 11.21 -10.12
CA LYS A 105 12.34 12.63 -10.09
C LYS A 105 10.86 12.84 -10.41
N ASN A 106 10.26 11.95 -11.20
CA ASN A 106 8.87 11.98 -11.63
C ASN A 106 8.01 10.89 -10.96
N TRP A 107 8.36 10.50 -9.73
CA TRP A 107 7.64 9.46 -8.99
C TRP A 107 6.16 9.83 -8.75
N ARG A 108 5.84 11.12 -8.65
CA ARG A 108 4.46 11.61 -8.45
C ARG A 108 3.60 11.32 -9.67
N GLU A 109 4.13 11.54 -10.86
CA GLU A 109 3.47 11.26 -12.12
C GLU A 109 3.28 9.75 -12.31
N ALA A 110 4.28 8.94 -11.92
CA ALA A 110 4.15 7.47 -11.91
C ALA A 110 3.04 7.01 -10.95
N LEU A 111 2.98 7.57 -9.73
CA LEU A 111 1.93 7.26 -8.76
C LEU A 111 0.55 7.71 -9.24
N ALA A 112 0.44 8.90 -9.84
CA ALA A 112 -0.81 9.39 -10.44
C ALA A 112 -1.30 8.48 -11.58
N ALA A 113 -0.38 7.97 -12.40
CA ALA A 113 -0.72 7.01 -13.45
C ALA A 113 -1.25 5.68 -12.86
N VAL A 114 -0.60 5.17 -11.80
CA VAL A 114 -1.06 3.97 -11.08
C VAL A 114 -2.46 4.21 -10.49
N LEU A 115 -2.70 5.35 -9.84
CA LEU A 115 -4.02 5.73 -9.30
C LEU A 115 -5.11 5.82 -10.39
N THR A 116 -4.75 6.21 -11.61
CA THR A 116 -5.71 6.43 -12.70
C THR A 116 -6.05 5.14 -13.44
N TYR A 117 -5.07 4.27 -13.65
CA TYR A 117 -5.19 3.18 -14.62
C TYR A 117 -4.91 1.78 -14.07
N ALA A 118 -4.34 1.64 -12.87
CA ALA A 118 -4.11 0.33 -12.30
C ALA A 118 -5.44 -0.32 -11.88
N LYS A 119 -5.50 -1.65 -11.99
CA LYS A 119 -6.62 -2.41 -11.46
C LYS A 119 -6.57 -2.43 -9.93
N PRO A 120 -7.72 -2.55 -9.23
CA PRO A 120 -7.74 -2.64 -7.77
C PRO A 120 -6.81 -3.73 -7.21
N ASP A 121 -6.74 -4.87 -7.88
CA ASP A 121 -5.93 -6.03 -7.46
C ASP A 121 -4.42 -5.80 -7.57
N GLU A 122 -3.99 -4.95 -8.51
CA GLU A 122 -2.58 -4.67 -8.78
C GLU A 122 -2.12 -3.37 -8.12
N PHE A 123 -3.05 -2.47 -7.78
CA PHE A 123 -2.79 -1.14 -7.26
C PHE A 123 -1.89 -1.17 -6.03
N SER A 124 -2.23 -1.97 -5.02
CA SER A 124 -1.45 -2.08 -3.79
C SER A 124 -0.01 -2.54 -4.09
N THR A 125 0.15 -3.57 -4.92
CA THR A 125 1.45 -4.13 -5.30
C THR A 125 2.32 -3.13 -6.07
N LEU A 126 1.73 -2.33 -6.97
CA LEU A 126 2.44 -1.32 -7.74
C LEU A 126 2.90 -0.14 -6.88
N CYS A 127 2.04 0.33 -5.97
CA CYS A 127 2.41 1.35 -4.98
C CYS A 127 3.54 0.86 -4.07
N ASP A 128 3.47 -0.40 -3.62
CA ASP A 128 4.50 -1.01 -2.79
C ASP A 128 5.85 -1.09 -3.51
N LEU A 129 5.84 -1.48 -4.80
CA LEU A 129 7.02 -1.54 -5.65
C LEU A 129 7.66 -0.16 -5.84
N LEU A 130 6.85 0.87 -6.11
CA LEU A 130 7.33 2.25 -6.23
C LEU A 130 7.97 2.72 -4.92
N GLY A 131 7.31 2.43 -3.78
CA GLY A 131 7.84 2.73 -2.44
C GLY A 131 9.19 2.08 -2.18
N THR A 132 9.34 0.79 -2.52
CA THR A 132 10.61 0.07 -2.37
C THR A 132 11.71 0.65 -3.26
N ARG A 133 11.41 1.09 -4.50
CA ARG A 133 12.39 1.78 -5.35
C ARG A 133 12.83 3.12 -4.76
N LEU A 134 11.87 3.92 -4.28
CA LEU A 134 12.18 5.21 -3.63
C LEU A 134 13.04 5.04 -2.38
N GLU A 135 12.77 4.00 -1.57
CA GLU A 135 13.57 3.68 -0.39
C GLU A 135 14.98 3.21 -0.76
N SER A 136 15.14 2.50 -1.87
CA SER A 136 16.44 1.94 -2.31
C SER A 136 17.45 2.97 -2.83
N GLU A 137 16.98 4.16 -3.24
CA GLU A 137 17.86 5.23 -3.75
C GLU A 137 18.73 5.86 -2.65
N GLY A 138 18.34 5.71 -1.37
CA GLY A 138 19.14 6.14 -0.22
C GLY A 138 19.12 7.65 0.08
N ASP A 139 18.39 8.45 -0.70
CA ASP A 139 18.12 9.85 -0.40
C ASP A 139 17.06 9.98 0.70
N SER A 140 17.36 10.71 1.78
CA SER A 140 16.46 10.98 2.91
C SER A 140 15.13 11.62 2.46
N LEU A 141 15.16 12.48 1.44
CA LEU A 141 13.94 13.09 0.89
C LEU A 141 13.07 12.04 0.20
N LEU A 142 13.66 11.20 -0.65
CA LEU A 142 12.94 10.14 -1.38
C LEU A 142 12.43 9.06 -0.44
N GLN A 143 13.18 8.74 0.62
CA GLN A 143 12.73 7.84 1.69
C GLN A 143 11.48 8.40 2.39
N THR A 144 11.43 9.70 2.66
CA THR A 144 10.22 10.33 3.20
C THR A 144 9.05 10.26 2.20
N GLN A 145 9.30 10.36 0.89
CA GLN A 145 8.26 10.20 -0.13
C GLN A 145 7.78 8.74 -0.29
N ALA A 146 8.64 7.75 -0.02
CA ALA A 146 8.27 6.34 -0.05
C ALA A 146 7.14 6.03 0.94
N CYS A 147 7.06 6.75 2.07
CA CYS A 147 5.95 6.67 3.01
C CYS A 147 4.59 6.91 2.33
N LEU A 148 4.49 7.86 1.40
CA LEU A 148 3.24 8.11 0.67
C LEU A 148 2.85 6.90 -0.19
N CYS A 149 3.83 6.26 -0.83
CA CYS A 149 3.59 5.06 -1.63
C CYS A 149 3.10 3.89 -0.76
N TYR A 150 3.69 3.69 0.42
CA TYR A 150 3.23 2.66 1.37
C TYR A 150 1.84 2.97 1.96
N ILE A 151 1.51 4.25 2.17
CA ILE A 151 0.15 4.68 2.54
C ILE A 151 -0.85 4.31 1.42
N CYS A 152 -0.54 4.63 0.17
CA CYS A 152 -1.38 4.25 -0.97
C CYS A 152 -1.52 2.73 -1.10
N ALA A 153 -0.45 1.98 -0.85
CA ALA A 153 -0.48 0.52 -0.89
C ALA A 153 -1.29 -0.10 0.27
N GLY A 154 -1.50 0.63 1.37
CA GLY A 154 -2.04 0.08 2.61
C GLY A 154 -1.03 -0.75 3.41
N ASN A 155 0.26 -0.68 3.08
CA ASN A 155 1.30 -1.48 3.73
C ASN A 155 1.83 -0.79 4.99
N VAL A 156 1.23 -1.14 6.12
CA VAL A 156 1.51 -0.51 7.41
C VAL A 156 2.92 -0.86 7.92
N GLU A 157 3.39 -2.09 7.75
CA GLU A 157 4.69 -2.52 8.30
C GLU A 157 5.84 -1.82 7.57
N LYS A 158 5.78 -1.73 6.24
CA LYS A 158 6.77 -0.99 5.44
C LYS A 158 6.72 0.51 5.73
N LEU A 159 5.53 1.08 5.93
CA LEU A 159 5.40 2.49 6.34
C LEU A 159 6.15 2.75 7.66
N VAL A 160 5.95 1.91 8.68
CA VAL A 160 6.63 2.07 9.98
C VAL A 160 8.14 1.91 9.85
N ALA A 161 8.59 0.92 9.07
CA ALA A 161 10.01 0.71 8.81
C ALA A 161 10.64 1.92 8.12
N CYS A 162 10.01 2.43 7.07
CA CYS A 162 10.48 3.57 6.30
C CYS A 162 10.50 4.86 7.12
N TRP A 163 9.43 5.10 7.89
CA TRP A 163 9.32 6.28 8.76
C TRP A 163 10.38 6.31 9.85
N THR A 164 10.68 5.15 10.45
CA THR A 164 11.69 5.02 11.50
C THR A 164 13.11 5.26 10.97
N LYS A 165 13.36 5.00 9.67
CA LYS A 165 14.64 5.30 9.02
C LYS A 165 14.75 6.77 8.60
N ALA A 166 13.65 7.35 8.11
CA ALA A 166 13.63 8.71 7.59
C ALA A 166 13.68 9.78 8.70
N GLN A 167 13.11 9.48 9.87
CA GLN A 167 13.13 10.38 11.03
C GLN A 167 13.90 9.75 12.18
N ASP A 168 14.53 10.59 13.01
CA ASP A 168 15.04 10.20 14.32
C ASP A 168 13.84 9.78 15.21
N GLY A 169 13.43 8.52 15.09
CA GLY A 169 12.25 7.92 15.73
C GLY A 169 12.33 7.82 17.26
N SER A 170 13.17 8.65 17.87
CA SER A 170 13.42 8.78 19.31
C SER A 170 12.67 9.96 19.93
N SER A 171 12.12 10.90 19.13
CA SER A 171 11.34 12.00 19.68
C SER A 171 9.88 11.59 19.95
N PRO A 172 9.29 11.94 21.10
CA PRO A 172 7.92 11.55 21.45
C PRO A 172 6.88 12.12 20.47
N LEU A 173 7.15 13.32 19.91
CA LEU A 173 6.29 13.95 18.91
C LEU A 173 6.29 13.19 17.58
N SER A 174 7.45 12.74 17.10
CA SER A 174 7.53 11.94 15.86
C SER A 174 6.84 10.59 15.99
N LEU A 175 6.90 9.98 17.18
CA LEU A 175 6.23 8.73 17.47
C LEU A 175 4.71 8.91 17.48
N GLN A 176 4.22 9.98 18.13
CA GLN A 176 2.80 10.31 18.11
C GLN A 176 2.30 10.51 16.67
N ASP A 177 3.02 11.30 15.88
CA ASP A 177 2.66 11.60 14.48
C ASP A 177 2.61 10.33 13.61
N LEU A 178 3.54 9.40 13.81
CA LEU A 178 3.52 8.08 13.16
C LEU A 178 2.31 7.25 13.58
N ILE A 179 2.05 7.15 14.89
CA ILE A 179 0.95 6.32 15.41
C ILE A 179 -0.40 6.86 14.94
N GLU A 180 -0.62 8.17 14.96
CA GLU A 180 -1.86 8.79 14.45
C GLU A 180 -2.10 8.43 12.97
N LYS A 181 -1.08 8.58 12.13
CA LYS A 181 -1.15 8.21 10.70
C LYS A 181 -1.43 6.72 10.50
N VAL A 182 -0.77 5.85 11.27
CA VAL A 182 -0.95 4.40 11.18
C VAL A 182 -2.35 3.98 11.62
N VAL A 183 -2.90 4.59 12.67
CA VAL A 183 -4.25 4.29 13.15
C VAL A 183 -5.29 4.65 12.10
N ILE A 184 -5.16 5.83 11.49
CA ILE A 184 -6.05 6.27 10.40
C ILE A 184 -5.90 5.35 9.18
N LEU A 185 -4.66 5.01 8.80
CA LEU A 185 -4.39 4.11 7.68
C LEU A 185 -5.00 2.72 7.91
N ARG A 186 -4.81 2.12 9.08
CA ARG A 186 -5.40 0.82 9.44
C ARG A 186 -6.92 0.86 9.33
N LYS A 187 -7.54 1.97 9.77
CA LYS A 187 -8.99 2.13 9.66
C LYS A 187 -9.44 2.28 8.21
N ALA A 188 -8.70 3.02 7.39
CA ALA A 188 -8.97 3.16 5.96
C ALA A 188 -8.86 1.81 5.23
N VAL A 189 -7.79 1.06 5.48
CA VAL A 189 -7.58 -0.28 4.90
C VAL A 189 -8.68 -1.26 5.30
N GLN A 190 -9.14 -1.26 6.56
CA GLN A 190 -10.29 -2.06 6.99
C GLN A 190 -11.55 -1.77 6.17
N LEU A 191 -11.83 -0.48 5.91
CA LEU A 191 -13.02 -0.05 5.17
C LEU A 191 -12.94 -0.40 3.68
N THR A 192 -11.74 -0.35 3.10
CA THR A 192 -11.55 -0.56 1.66
C THR A 192 -11.32 -2.02 1.27
N GLN A 193 -10.59 -2.79 2.07
CA GLN A 193 -10.12 -4.14 1.70
C GLN A 193 -10.82 -5.29 2.43
N ALA A 194 -11.77 -4.99 3.34
CA ALA A 194 -12.50 -5.99 4.15
C ALA A 194 -11.58 -7.05 4.82
N MET A 195 -10.31 -6.71 5.02
CA MET A 195 -9.32 -7.57 5.67
C MET A 195 -9.32 -7.34 7.17
N ASP A 196 -9.13 -8.42 7.92
CA ASP A 196 -8.85 -8.36 9.35
C ASP A 196 -7.47 -7.72 9.58
N THR A 197 -7.42 -6.39 9.71
CA THR A 197 -6.17 -5.68 10.04
C THR A 197 -5.75 -5.88 11.51
N ASN A 198 -6.32 -6.86 12.20
CA ASN A 198 -6.06 -7.15 13.61
C ASN A 198 -4.68 -7.80 13.83
N THR A 199 -4.08 -8.36 12.78
CA THR A 199 -2.69 -8.84 12.80
C THR A 199 -1.75 -7.64 12.71
N VAL A 200 -1.05 -7.36 13.82
CA VAL A 200 -0.08 -6.27 13.92
C VAL A 200 1.32 -6.85 13.70
N GLY A 201 2.09 -6.24 12.79
CA GLY A 201 3.48 -6.63 12.54
C GLY A 201 4.42 -6.29 13.72
N VAL A 202 5.62 -6.85 13.70
CA VAL A 202 6.58 -6.79 14.81
C VAL A 202 7.00 -5.34 15.08
N LEU A 203 7.29 -4.57 14.04
CA LEU A 203 7.75 -3.18 14.16
C LEU A 203 6.63 -2.27 14.64
N LEU A 204 5.43 -2.42 14.08
CA LEU A 204 4.28 -1.65 14.55
C LEU A 204 3.97 -1.97 16.02
N ALA A 205 4.02 -3.24 16.42
CA ALA A 205 3.77 -3.65 17.80
C ALA A 205 4.77 -3.00 18.78
N GLU A 206 6.05 -2.92 18.38
CA GLU A 206 7.08 -2.23 19.16
C GLU A 206 6.77 -0.72 19.30
N LYS A 207 6.47 -0.04 18.20
CA LYS A 207 6.15 1.40 18.21
C LYS A 207 4.87 1.72 18.98
N MET A 208 3.84 0.89 18.86
CA MET A 208 2.62 1.00 19.67
C MET A 208 2.90 0.83 21.16
N SER A 209 3.81 -0.07 21.53
CA SER A 209 4.22 -0.27 22.93
C SER A 209 5.01 0.91 23.48
N GLN A 210 5.89 1.52 22.67
CA GLN A 210 6.58 2.76 23.02
C GLN A 210 5.57 3.90 23.26
N TYR A 211 4.56 4.02 22.39
CA TYR A 211 3.52 5.04 22.53
C TYR A 211 2.61 4.79 23.74
N ALA A 212 2.24 3.54 24.01
CA ALA A 212 1.49 3.16 25.20
C ALA A 212 2.23 3.53 26.49
N ASN A 213 3.56 3.37 26.54
CA ASN A 213 4.37 3.84 27.67
C ASN A 213 4.30 5.35 27.86
N LEU A 214 4.29 6.15 26.78
CA LEU A 214 4.12 7.60 26.87
C LEU A 214 2.75 7.96 27.43
N LEU A 215 1.67 7.31 26.95
CA LEU A 215 0.32 7.53 27.48
C LEU A 215 0.19 7.16 28.96
N ALA A 216 0.82 6.05 29.36
CA ALA A 216 0.86 5.63 30.76
C ALA A 216 1.62 6.64 31.63
N ALA A 217 2.75 7.17 31.15
CA ALA A 217 3.51 8.21 31.85
C ALA A 217 2.72 9.52 32.02
N GLN A 218 1.78 9.81 31.12
CA GLN A 218 0.85 10.93 31.21
C GLN A 218 -0.38 10.65 32.12
N GLY A 219 -0.46 9.45 32.70
CA GLY A 219 -1.56 9.03 33.58
C GLY A 219 -2.77 8.41 32.86
N SER A 220 -2.73 8.29 31.52
CA SER A 220 -3.83 7.72 30.74
C SER A 220 -3.67 6.20 30.54
N ILE A 221 -3.86 5.45 31.63
CA ILE A 221 -3.67 3.98 31.64
C ILE A 221 -4.68 3.27 30.73
N ALA A 222 -5.94 3.72 30.72
CA ALA A 222 -6.99 3.13 29.88
C ALA A 222 -6.68 3.26 28.38
N ALA A 223 -6.20 4.43 27.95
CA ALA A 223 -5.77 4.62 26.56
C ALA A 223 -4.53 3.78 26.24
N ALA A 224 -3.54 3.75 27.13
CA ALA A 224 -2.34 2.94 26.96
C ALA A 224 -2.68 1.45 26.71
N LEU A 225 -3.64 0.88 27.45
CA LEU A 225 -4.10 -0.49 27.26
C LEU A 225 -4.79 -0.69 25.90
N ALA A 226 -5.61 0.26 25.46
CA ALA A 226 -6.30 0.18 24.16
C ALA A 226 -5.35 0.22 22.95
N PHE A 227 -4.19 0.87 23.09
CA PHE A 227 -3.17 0.92 22.04
C PHE A 227 -2.26 -0.31 21.98
N LEU A 228 -2.26 -1.18 22.99
CA LEU A 228 -1.43 -2.38 22.98
C LEU A 228 -2.06 -3.48 22.10
N PRO A 229 -1.31 -4.07 21.16
CA PRO A 229 -1.84 -5.09 20.25
C PRO A 229 -2.25 -6.36 21.01
N GLU A 230 -3.51 -6.79 20.84
CA GLU A 230 -4.10 -7.95 21.54
C GLU A 230 -3.40 -9.27 21.19
N ASN A 231 -3.06 -9.48 19.91
CA ASN A 231 -2.48 -10.71 19.39
C ASN A 231 -0.98 -10.56 19.08
N THR A 232 -0.14 -10.50 20.10
CA THR A 232 1.32 -10.44 19.93
C THR A 232 2.05 -11.54 20.69
N ASN A 233 3.03 -12.16 20.03
CA ASN A 233 3.93 -13.14 20.64
C ASN A 233 5.12 -12.48 21.37
N GLN A 234 5.14 -11.14 21.46
CA GLN A 234 6.25 -10.41 22.06
C GLN A 234 6.12 -10.34 23.60
N PRO A 235 7.10 -10.88 24.36
CA PRO A 235 6.99 -10.95 25.82
C PRO A 235 6.97 -9.57 26.48
N ASN A 236 7.67 -8.59 25.91
CA ASN A 236 7.75 -7.21 26.44
C ASN A 236 6.37 -6.54 26.47
N ILE A 237 5.53 -6.79 25.47
CA ILE A 237 4.19 -6.21 25.37
C ILE A 237 3.25 -6.87 26.39
N ALA A 238 3.37 -8.19 26.58
CA ALA A 238 2.61 -8.91 27.59
C ALA A 238 2.94 -8.42 29.01
N GLN A 239 4.22 -8.22 29.31
CA GLN A 239 4.67 -7.65 30.59
C GLN A 239 4.17 -6.22 30.80
N LEU A 240 4.20 -5.39 29.76
CA LEU A 240 3.67 -4.03 29.82
C LEU A 240 2.17 -4.03 30.11
N ARG A 241 1.41 -4.88 29.43
CA ARG A 241 -0.03 -5.04 29.68
C ARG A 241 -0.33 -5.44 31.12
N ASP A 242 0.36 -6.47 31.63
CA ASP A 242 0.21 -6.93 33.03
C ASP A 242 0.45 -5.79 34.03
N ARG A 243 1.53 -5.02 33.83
CA ARG A 243 1.85 -3.85 34.67
C ARG A 243 0.76 -2.79 34.63
N LEU A 244 0.23 -2.47 33.45
CA LEU A 244 -0.82 -1.47 33.28
C LEU A 244 -2.16 -1.93 33.88
N CYS A 245 -2.54 -3.20 33.71
CA CYS A 245 -3.74 -3.78 34.32
C CYS A 245 -3.69 -3.71 35.85
N LYS A 246 -2.53 -4.07 36.44
CA LYS A 246 -2.30 -3.95 37.89
C LYS A 246 -2.40 -2.50 38.37
N ALA A 247 -1.83 -1.55 37.62
CA ALA A 247 -1.92 -0.13 37.94
C ALA A 247 -3.35 0.44 37.85
N GLN A 248 -4.19 -0.13 36.97
CA GLN A 248 -5.60 0.26 36.83
C GLN A 248 -6.51 -0.37 37.91
N GLY A 249 -6.00 -1.32 38.71
CA GLY A 249 -6.81 -2.05 39.70
C GLY A 249 -7.74 -3.11 39.09
N GLN A 250 -7.55 -3.47 37.82
CA GLN A 250 -8.28 -4.55 37.15
C GLN A 250 -7.64 -5.90 37.54
N PRO A 251 -8.39 -6.84 38.16
CA PRO A 251 -7.87 -8.18 38.41
C PRO A 251 -7.73 -8.93 37.08
N ILE A 252 -6.56 -9.53 36.88
CA ILE A 252 -6.25 -10.36 35.70
C ILE A 252 -7.17 -11.59 35.73
N PRO A 253 -7.90 -11.93 34.64
CA PRO A 253 -8.59 -13.21 34.55
C PRO A 253 -7.53 -14.33 34.51
N GLY A 254 -7.36 -15.04 35.63
CA GLY A 254 -6.51 -16.22 35.71
C GLY A 254 -5.33 -16.16 36.68
N GLN A 255 -5.12 -15.08 37.43
CA GLN A 255 -4.12 -15.06 38.50
C GLN A 255 -4.80 -15.21 39.86
N GLU A 256 -4.82 -16.43 40.39
CA GLU A 256 -5.09 -16.67 41.80
C GLU A 256 -4.14 -15.80 42.63
N SER A 257 -4.74 -14.99 43.50
CA SER A 257 -4.00 -14.17 44.44
C SER A 257 -3.27 -15.09 45.43
N SER A 258 -1.97 -15.27 45.23
CA SER A 258 -1.09 -15.69 46.32
C SER A 258 -1.08 -14.55 47.34
N LYS A 259 -1.99 -14.65 48.31
CA LYS A 259 -2.07 -13.79 49.49
C LYS A 259 -0.70 -13.81 50.17
N THR A 260 0.07 -12.73 50.05
CA THR A 260 1.13 -12.43 51.02
C THR A 260 0.47 -11.97 52.32
N PRO A 261 0.63 -12.69 53.44
CA PRO A 261 0.13 -12.23 54.73
C PRO A 261 1.12 -11.20 55.27
N TYR A 262 0.82 -9.91 55.12
CA TYR A 262 1.40 -8.91 56.01
C TYR A 262 0.67 -9.01 57.34
N ASP A 263 1.27 -9.75 58.26
CA ASP A 263 0.84 -9.85 59.65
C ASP A 263 1.07 -8.49 60.33
N ARG A 264 -0.02 -7.74 60.50
CA ARG A 264 -0.04 -6.51 61.28
C ARG A 264 -0.18 -6.92 62.74
N GLN A 265 0.95 -7.15 63.40
CA GLN A 265 1.00 -7.43 64.83
C GLN A 265 0.38 -6.26 65.61
N GLN A 266 -0.87 -6.46 66.06
CA GLN A 266 -1.52 -5.64 67.06
C GLN A 266 -1.12 -6.19 68.44
N LEU A 267 -0.43 -5.39 69.25
CA LEU A 267 -0.28 -5.68 70.68
C LEU A 267 -1.63 -5.44 71.38
N PRO A 268 -2.19 -6.42 72.11
CA PRO A 268 -3.36 -6.18 72.93
C PRO A 268 -2.98 -5.66 74.32
N LYS A 269 -3.64 -4.57 74.73
CA LYS A 269 -3.81 -4.17 76.13
C LYS A 269 -4.92 -5.01 76.78
N GLY A 270 -4.67 -5.57 77.96
CA GLY A 270 -5.69 -6.00 78.93
C GLY A 270 -5.06 -6.84 80.05
N ARG A 271 -4.90 -6.35 81.28
CA ARG A 271 -5.85 -6.18 82.42
C ARG A 271 -5.69 -7.31 83.48
N PRO A 272 -6.18 -7.19 84.73
CA PRO A 272 -5.32 -7.19 85.93
C PRO A 272 -5.65 -8.23 87.05
N GLY A 273 -4.75 -8.37 88.03
CA GLY A 273 -4.99 -8.91 89.40
C GLY A 273 -4.01 -10.02 89.86
N PRO A 274 -3.95 -10.43 91.15
CA PRO A 274 -3.98 -9.67 92.42
C PRO A 274 -2.84 -10.04 93.44
N VAL A 275 -2.50 -9.06 94.30
CA VAL A 275 -2.12 -9.05 95.75
C VAL A 275 -1.31 -10.22 96.40
N ALA A 276 -0.13 -9.91 96.98
CA ALA A 276 0.20 -10.03 98.43
C ALA A 276 1.68 -9.60 98.74
N GLY A 277 1.90 -8.66 99.68
CA GLY A 277 3.22 -8.13 100.14
C GLY A 277 3.78 -8.87 101.37
N PRO A 278 4.48 -8.24 102.35
CA PRO A 278 5.40 -7.07 102.41
C PRO A 278 6.81 -7.56 102.94
N PRO A 279 7.72 -6.83 103.65
CA PRO A 279 7.76 -5.42 104.09
C PRO A 279 9.14 -4.69 104.02
N GLN A 280 9.09 -3.42 104.47
CA GLN A 280 10.09 -2.66 105.26
C GLN A 280 11.11 -1.71 104.58
N MET A 281 10.87 -0.42 104.90
CA MET A 281 11.72 0.79 105.01
C MET A 281 13.07 0.56 105.74
N PRO A 282 14.00 1.54 105.90
CA PRO A 282 13.91 3.02 105.80
C PRO A 282 15.09 3.64 104.97
N ARG A 283 15.32 4.94 104.80
CA ARG A 283 14.98 6.18 105.52
C ARG A 283 15.14 7.35 104.56
#